data_AF-A0A7K0CPS3-F1
#
_entry.id   AF-A0A7K0CPS3-F1
#
_cell.length_a   1.000
_cell.length_b   1.000
_cell.length_c   1.000
_cell.angle_alpha   90.00
_cell.angle_beta   90.00
_cell.angle_gamma   90.00
#
_symmetry.space_group_name_H-M   'P 1'
#
loop_
_entity.id
_entity.type
_entity.pdbx_description
1 polymer ?
#
loop_
_entity_poly.entity_id
_entity_poly.type
_entity_poly.pdbx_seq_one_letter_code
_entity_poly.pdbx_strand_id
1 'polypeptide(L)'
;MAYLVTLGQEEIERLAVQAGTVRLEPYWQFYEEVRIGYRGLPREEILPLLRQAAEWCGLDFTEADLREQADAVSEQRHYLFRVLVA
;
A
#
# COMPACT_ATOMS: atom_id res chain seq x y z
N MET A 1 12.25 -17.53 -4.29
CA MET A 1 12.19 -17.41 -2.82
C MET A 1 11.72 -16.00 -2.50
N ALA A 2 10.69 -15.85 -1.67
CA ALA A 2 10.25 -14.55 -1.18
C ALA A 2 10.88 -14.33 0.20
N TYR A 3 11.58 -13.22 0.38
CA TYR A 3 12.13 -12.82 1.68
C TYR A 3 11.18 -11.78 2.30
N LEU A 4 10.84 -11.98 3.57
CA LEU A 4 10.15 -10.95 4.35
C LEU A 4 11.22 -10.08 4.99
N VAL A 5 11.27 -8.80 4.63
CA VAL A 5 12.22 -7.84 5.22
C VAL A 5 11.39 -6.73 5.85
N THR A 6 11.61 -6.47 7.13
CA THR A 6 11.03 -5.33 7.82
C THR A 6 11.93 -4.12 7.57
N LEU A 7 11.39 -3.08 6.95
CA LEU A 7 12.13 -1.86 6.60
C LEU A 7 11.54 -0.66 7.34
N GLY A 8 12.40 0.27 7.75
CA GLY A 8 11.96 1.58 8.22
C GLY A 8 11.45 2.44 7.06
N GLN A 9 10.70 3.50 7.37
CA GLN A 9 10.13 4.42 6.37
C GLN A 9 11.21 5.01 5.44
N GLU A 10 12.34 5.47 5.98
CA GLU A 10 13.45 6.02 5.18
C GLU A 10 14.07 4.99 4.22
N GLU A 11 14.08 3.71 4.59
CA GLU A 11 14.62 2.63 3.75
C GLU A 11 13.64 2.27 2.62
N ILE A 12 12.34 2.30 2.91
CA ILE A 12 11.27 2.15 1.91
C ILE A 12 11.34 3.29 0.90
N GLU A 13 11.48 4.54 1.36
CA GLU A 13 11.61 5.72 0.49
C GLU A 13 12.85 5.63 -0.40
N ARG A 14 14.00 5.24 0.17
CA ARG A 14 15.25 5.08 -0.60
C ARG A 14 15.14 4.01 -1.66
N LEU A 15 14.52 2.87 -1.33
CA LEU A 15 14.28 1.79 -2.29
C LEU A 15 13.27 2.20 -3.36
N ALA A 16 12.22 2.92 -2.99
CA ALA A 16 11.23 3.44 -3.93
C ALA A 16 11.86 4.42 -4.94
N VAL A 17 12.75 5.31 -4.47
CA VAL A 17 13.53 6.21 -5.34
C VAL A 17 14.49 5.42 -6.23
N GLN A 18 15.23 4.44 -5.68
CA GLN A 18 16.17 3.61 -6.45
C GLN A 18 15.47 2.75 -7.51
N ALA A 19 14.25 2.28 -7.23
CA ALA A 19 13.43 1.54 -8.19
C ALA A 19 12.71 2.44 -9.22
N GLY A 20 12.90 3.77 -9.17
CA GLY A 20 12.24 4.73 -10.06
C GLY A 20 10.78 5.02 -9.72
N THR A 21 10.28 4.45 -8.62
CA THR A 21 8.93 4.60 -8.07
C THR A 21 8.81 5.83 -7.15
N VAL A 22 9.10 7.02 -7.68
CA VAL A 22 8.92 8.31 -6.97
C VAL A 22 7.47 8.51 -6.49
N ARG A 23 6.50 7.82 -7.11
CA ARG A 23 5.07 7.97 -6.82
C ARG A 23 4.54 7.10 -5.68
N LEU A 24 5.41 6.35 -5.00
CA LEU A 24 5.02 5.44 -3.92
C LEU A 24 4.81 6.17 -2.58
N GLU A 25 5.49 7.30 -2.37
CA GLU A 25 5.38 8.10 -1.14
C GLU A 25 4.00 8.76 -0.97
N PRO A 26 3.41 9.41 -2.01
CA PRO A 26 2.04 9.93 -1.92
C PRO A 26 0.99 8.83 -1.67
N TYR A 27 1.17 7.65 -2.26
CA TYR A 27 0.27 6.52 -2.01
C TYR A 27 0.34 6.04 -0.56
N TRP A 28 1.53 5.99 0.02
CA TRP A 28 1.69 5.53 1.40
C TRP A 28 1.10 6.48 2.43
N GLN A 29 1.26 7.79 2.23
CA GLN A 29 0.60 8.78 3.09
C GLN A 29 -0.92 8.59 3.04
N PHE A 30 -1.49 8.46 1.85
CA PHE A 30 -2.92 8.21 1.68
C PHE A 30 -3.35 6.89 2.32
N TYR A 31 -2.59 5.82 2.13
CA TYR A 31 -2.88 4.51 2.73
C TYR A 31 -2.92 4.59 4.26
N GLU A 32 -1.99 5.32 4.87
CA GLU A 32 -1.94 5.49 6.32
C GLU A 32 -3.14 6.31 6.83
N GLU A 33 -3.55 7.35 6.11
CA GLU A 33 -4.79 8.09 6.39
C GLU A 33 -6.02 7.19 6.32
N VAL A 34 -6.12 6.34 5.29
CA VAL A 34 -7.20 5.36 5.16
C VAL A 34 -7.16 4.34 6.31
N ARG A 35 -5.98 3.85 6.68
CA ARG A 35 -5.80 2.90 7.78
C ARG A 35 -6.24 3.46 9.13
N ILE A 36 -6.03 4.76 9.36
CA ILE A 36 -6.45 5.44 10.58
C ILE A 36 -7.96 5.74 10.55
N GLY A 37 -8.47 6.28 9.43
CA GLY A 37 -9.83 6.78 9.33
C GLY A 37 -10.91 5.73 9.05
N TYR A 38 -10.57 4.63 8.37
CA TYR A 38 -11.54 3.63 7.86
C TYR A 38 -11.38 2.26 8.54
N ARG A 39 -10.70 2.24 9.68
CA ARG A 39 -10.47 1.04 10.48
C ARG A 39 -11.78 0.36 10.85
N GLY A 40 -11.87 -0.95 10.62
CA GLY A 40 -13.05 -1.75 10.98
C GLY A 40 -14.25 -1.60 10.04
N LEU A 41 -14.14 -0.78 8.99
CA LEU A 41 -15.16 -0.71 7.95
C LEU A 41 -15.07 -1.90 6.98
N PRO A 42 -16.16 -2.26 6.28
CA PRO A 42 -16.16 -3.31 5.29
C PRO A 42 -15.15 -3.04 4.17
N ARG A 43 -14.52 -4.10 3.65
CA ARG A 43 -13.60 -4.01 2.50
C ARG A 43 -14.21 -3.25 1.33
N GLU A 44 -15.50 -3.46 1.07
CA GLU A 44 -16.23 -2.87 -0.04
C GLU A 44 -16.29 -1.34 0.03
N GLU A 45 -16.13 -0.75 1.22
CA GLU A 45 -16.05 0.69 1.44
C GLU A 45 -14.62 1.22 1.30
N ILE A 46 -13.61 0.41 1.64
CA ILE A 46 -12.19 0.79 1.63
C ILE A 46 -11.58 0.65 0.22
N LEU A 47 -11.96 -0.40 -0.51
CA LEU A 47 -11.37 -0.77 -1.80
C LEU A 47 -11.45 0.34 -2.86
N PRO A 48 -12.58 1.08 -3.02
CA PRO A 48 -12.64 2.18 -3.99
C PRO A 48 -11.66 3.31 -3.68
N LEU A 49 -11.40 3.60 -2.40
CA LEU A 49 -10.47 4.65 -1.97
C LEU A 49 -9.04 4.31 -2.36
N LEU A 50 -8.62 3.08 -2.09
CA LEU A 50 -7.29 2.59 -2.44
C LEU A 50 -7.08 2.55 -3.96
N ARG A 51 -8.11 2.15 -4.72
CA ARG A 51 -8.07 2.17 -6.18
C ARG A 51 -7.84 3.58 -6.72
N GLN A 52 -8.62 4.55 -6.22
CA GLN A 52 -8.48 5.95 -6.66
C GLN A 52 -7.08 6.51 -6.35
N ALA A 53 -6.53 6.21 -5.18
CA ALA A 53 -5.18 6.64 -4.83
C ALA A 53 -4.10 5.98 -5.69
N ALA A 54 -4.25 4.69 -6.00
CA ALA A 54 -3.33 3.98 -6.90
C ALA A 54 -3.33 4.61 -8.30
N GLU A 55 -4.51 4.92 -8.84
CA GLU A 55 -4.67 5.59 -10.13
C GLU A 55 -4.02 6.98 -10.13
N TRP A 56 -4.23 7.79 -9.10
CA TRP A 56 -3.60 9.11 -8.97
C TRP A 56 -2.07 9.03 -8.86
N CYS A 57 -1.58 8.02 -8.16
CA CYS A 57 -0.16 7.76 -8.02
C CYS A 57 0.41 7.02 -9.25
N GLY A 58 -0.40 6.66 -10.25
CA GLY A 58 0.03 5.87 -11.40
C GLY A 58 0.74 4.57 -10.99
N LEU A 59 0.22 3.90 -9.96
CA LEU A 59 0.72 2.63 -9.47
C LEU A 59 -0.09 1.49 -10.06
N ASP A 60 0.60 0.52 -10.65
CA ASP A 60 -0.01 -0.63 -11.31
C ASP A 60 -0.34 -1.77 -10.34
N PHE A 61 -0.99 -1.44 -9.21
CA PHE A 61 -1.46 -2.48 -8.27
C PHE A 61 -2.53 -3.34 -8.92
N THR A 62 -2.40 -4.66 -8.75
CA THR A 62 -3.43 -5.58 -9.17
C THR A 62 -4.65 -5.49 -8.26
N GLU A 63 -5.80 -5.98 -8.73
CA GLU A 63 -7.00 -6.05 -7.88
C GLU A 63 -6.76 -6.91 -6.62
N ALA A 64 -5.92 -7.94 -6.72
CA ALA A 64 -5.53 -8.77 -5.58
C ALA A 64 -4.74 -7.95 -4.53
N ASP A 65 -3.79 -7.13 -4.98
CA ASP A 65 -3.00 -6.27 -4.09
C ASP A 65 -3.90 -5.27 -3.34
N LEU A 66 -4.84 -4.64 -4.05
CA LEU A 66 -5.77 -3.68 -3.46
C LEU A 66 -6.77 -4.34 -2.48
N ARG A 67 -7.19 -5.58 -2.77
CA ARG A 67 -8.04 -6.36 -1.85
C ARG A 67 -7.30 -6.75 -0.58
N GLU A 68 -6.06 -7.23 -0.69
CA GLU A 68 -5.23 -7.57 0.47
C GLU A 68 -5.01 -6.35 1.38
N GLN A 69 -4.79 -5.18 0.77
CA GLN A 69 -4.66 -3.91 1.48
C GLN A 69 -5.94 -3.50 2.19
N ALA A 70 -7.08 -3.57 1.51
CA ALA A 70 -8.38 -3.23 2.09
C ALA A 70 -8.77 -4.19 3.23
N ASP A 71 -8.49 -5.49 3.09
CA ASP A 71 -8.68 -6.47 4.16
C ASP A 71 -7.76 -6.15 5.35
N ALA A 72 -6.50 -5.73 5.12
CA ALA A 72 -5.60 -5.34 6.21
C ALA A 72 -6.10 -4.10 6.98
N VAL A 73 -6.65 -3.09 6.29
CA VAL A 73 -7.29 -1.93 6.94
C VAL A 73 -8.53 -2.35 7.73
N SER A 74 -9.40 -3.15 7.12
CA SER A 74 -10.65 -3.64 7.75
C SER A 74 -10.36 -4.44 9.01
N GLU A 75 -9.42 -5.38 8.94
CA GLU A 75 -9.05 -6.30 10.02
C GLU A 75 -8.02 -5.71 11.00
N GLN A 76 -7.59 -4.48 10.78
CA GLN A 76 -6.56 -3.78 11.58
C GLN A 76 -5.21 -4.52 11.61
N ARG A 77 -4.90 -5.27 10.55
CA ARG A 77 -3.61 -5.95 10.41
C ARG A 77 -2.55 -5.01 9.86
N HIS A 78 -1.30 -5.33 10.18
CA HIS A 78 -0.17 -4.74 9.47
C HIS A 78 -0.16 -5.26 8.03
N TYR A 79 -0.24 -4.36 7.07
CA TYR A 79 0.00 -4.68 5.67
C TYR A 79 1.50 -4.63 5.40
N LEU A 80 2.02 -5.70 4.79
CA LEU A 80 3.42 -5.80 4.38
C LEU A 80 3.49 -5.54 2.89
N PHE A 81 4.14 -4.44 2.51
CA PHE A 81 4.36 -4.17 1.11
C PHE A 81 5.36 -5.16 0.51
N ARG A 82 4.94 -5.82 -0.57
CA ARG A 82 5.79 -6.74 -1.31
C ARG A 82 6.34 -6.03 -2.53
N VAL A 83 7.61 -5.66 -2.48
CA VAL A 83 8.33 -5.21 -3.68
C VAL A 83 8.94 -6.43 -4.35
N LEU A 84 8.57 -6.68 -5.61
CA LEU A 84 9.24 -7.66 -6.45
C LEU A 84 10.40 -6.97 -7.15
N VAL A 85 11.63 -7.31 -6.78
CA VAL A 85 12.84 -6.84 -7.46
C VAL A 85 13.19 -7.87 -8.54
N ALA A 86 13.31 -7.41 -9.79
CA ALA A 86 13.71 -8.23 -10.94
C ALA A 86 15.25 -8.29 -11.07
#